data_AF-A0A1C5JQ05-F1
#
_entry.id   AF-A0A1C5JQ05-F1
#
_cell.length_a   1.000
_cell.length_b   1.000
_cell.length_c   1.000
_cell.angle_alpha   90.00
_cell.angle_beta   90.00
_cell.angle_gamma   90.00
#
_symmetry.space_group_name_H-M   'P 1'
#
loop_
_entity.id
_entity.type
_entity.pdbx_description
1 polymer ?
#
loop_
_entity_poly.entity_id
_entity_poly.type
_entity_poly.pdbx_seq_one_letter_code
_entity_poly.pdbx_strand_id
1 'polypeptide(L)'
;MNFILHCVQADRADHRFRFDEAASVDAVEKEMGARFLDGESVFNLQVFDHYLPTRPERLDKALDTLVMRAGTDSSFIDAYLTDGASRERFVSQMAPRWKGAFVHLVEKAPIDLSAAVALVDAAVRSADPGVDYDSSDRVAEFLSEHYAQMQAFVGAVETSQAADVAVLVRRLGAQVSDLAVLGDAQRKAVVTDSLYPVTRANLSAALGEGTPLALDVVKATNATVYQHILDNLDGYLHAREDDEVTVDASEEFVAVLNDVAGAAESALLPVAKGASEACEVADLEELDSTAWTAVVSASRFAPTVWNVSQFVAKFGVSEELMKILNSLDLTEVDEVEEESRYDLGYALAHAEDLDPAVRVGLVEQLKLPGGLDRERLTGAGLKLLPALLAAELVPDAAETYARVGGSPFAFREEYFAVSKCLASYVCELPLSSDDLPKIMRSRHVAPAVKRAIADDAEYVHGRLSRQGAIAICEWAAKGNTVSVELLVKLSEAGAPAEHILSLLEPHLPDIELPVLDQILLALGDEYEPLTRVGGHRPKLKERDGTEELLNELKRRGRVSSFGRAVFGGIRVNMRR
;
A
#
# COMPACT_ATOMS: atom_id res chain seq x y z
N MET A 1 11.76 63.47 -60.32
CA MET A 1 10.60 63.73 -61.21
C MET A 1 9.91 62.44 -61.68
N ASN A 2 10.63 61.35 -61.95
CA ASN A 2 10.03 60.08 -62.41
C ASN A 2 9.08 59.43 -61.37
N PHE A 3 9.51 59.35 -60.11
CA PHE A 3 8.70 58.78 -59.02
C PHE A 3 7.39 59.55 -58.74
N ILE A 4 7.44 60.89 -58.77
CA ILE A 4 6.26 61.73 -58.53
C ILE A 4 5.18 61.46 -59.57
N LEU A 5 5.54 61.38 -60.85
CA LEU A 5 4.59 61.16 -61.94
C LEU A 5 4.01 59.74 -61.93
N HIS A 6 4.85 58.72 -61.76
CA HIS A 6 4.44 57.33 -61.94
C HIS A 6 3.92 56.64 -60.68
N CYS A 7 4.31 57.11 -59.49
CA CYS A 7 3.93 56.51 -58.21
C CYS A 7 3.01 57.46 -57.42
N VAL A 8 3.46 58.68 -57.14
CA VAL A 8 2.71 59.59 -56.24
C VAL A 8 1.44 60.16 -56.89
N GLN A 9 1.50 60.66 -58.12
CA GLN A 9 0.33 61.20 -58.82
C GLN A 9 -0.62 60.12 -59.32
N ALA A 10 -0.09 58.93 -59.64
CA ALA A 10 -0.87 57.79 -60.09
C ALA A 10 -1.46 56.96 -58.93
N ASP A 11 -1.05 57.26 -57.69
CA ASP A 11 -1.37 56.51 -56.47
C ASP A 11 -1.09 55.01 -56.62
N ARG A 12 0.16 54.70 -56.96
CA ARG A 12 0.64 53.33 -57.17
C ARG A 12 1.91 53.06 -56.38
N ALA A 13 1.93 51.88 -55.76
CA ALA A 13 3.12 51.34 -55.14
C ALA A 13 4.11 50.83 -56.21
N ASP A 14 5.37 51.20 -56.05
CA ASP A 14 6.50 50.53 -56.70
C ASP A 14 7.50 50.19 -55.60
N HIS A 15 7.42 48.95 -55.10
CA HIS A 15 8.18 48.52 -53.92
C HIS A 15 9.68 48.72 -54.11
N ARG A 16 10.19 48.54 -55.35
CA ARG A 16 11.62 48.47 -55.66
C ARG A 16 12.13 49.64 -56.50
N PHE A 17 11.34 50.70 -56.69
CA PHE A 17 11.83 51.93 -57.28
C PHE A 17 13.07 52.43 -56.50
N ARG A 18 14.14 52.78 -57.23
CA ARG A 18 15.38 53.29 -56.65
C ARG A 18 15.45 54.79 -56.86
N PHE A 19 15.59 55.53 -55.78
CA PHE A 19 15.96 56.94 -55.77
C PHE A 19 17.45 57.09 -56.07
N ASP A 20 17.79 58.13 -56.81
CA ASP A 20 19.18 58.43 -57.18
C ASP A 20 20.01 58.86 -55.95
N GLU A 21 19.37 59.55 -55.01
CA GLU A 21 19.98 60.05 -53.76
C GLU A 21 18.96 60.02 -52.62
N ALA A 22 19.39 59.79 -51.37
CA ALA A 22 18.51 59.77 -50.19
C ALA A 22 17.74 61.11 -50.00
N ALA A 23 18.38 62.24 -50.31
CA ALA A 23 17.74 63.56 -50.29
C ALA A 23 16.55 63.68 -51.25
N SER A 24 16.43 62.78 -52.24
CA SER A 24 15.30 62.74 -53.16
C SER A 24 14.00 62.34 -52.44
N VAL A 25 14.06 61.54 -51.38
CA VAL A 25 12.86 61.16 -50.61
C VAL A 25 12.31 62.38 -49.87
N ASP A 26 13.19 63.17 -49.22
CA ASP A 26 12.83 64.43 -48.58
C ASP A 26 12.30 65.47 -49.58
N ALA A 27 12.87 65.52 -50.79
CA ALA A 27 12.41 66.40 -51.85
C ALA A 27 10.99 66.03 -52.34
N VAL A 28 10.71 64.74 -52.49
CA VAL A 28 9.36 64.24 -52.84
C VAL A 28 8.35 64.54 -51.72
N GLU A 29 8.72 64.34 -50.46
CA GLU A 29 7.88 64.72 -49.31
C GLU A 29 7.60 66.22 -49.30
N LYS A 30 8.62 67.06 -49.53
CA LYS A 30 8.47 68.52 -49.56
C LYS A 30 7.54 68.99 -50.68
N GLU A 31 7.54 68.31 -51.83
CA GLU A 31 6.74 68.68 -53.00
C GLU A 31 5.29 68.16 -52.91
N MET A 32 5.10 66.92 -52.42
CA MET A 32 3.81 66.22 -52.49
C MET A 32 3.10 66.10 -51.13
N GLY A 33 3.81 66.33 -50.02
CA GLY A 33 3.28 66.30 -48.67
C GLY A 33 2.55 65.01 -48.33
N ALA A 34 1.36 65.13 -47.73
CA ALA A 34 0.55 63.99 -47.33
C ALA A 34 0.20 63.04 -48.50
N ARG A 35 0.10 63.52 -49.74
CA ARG A 35 -0.19 62.63 -50.89
C ARG A 35 0.87 61.56 -51.12
N PHE A 36 2.10 61.81 -50.68
CA PHE A 36 3.18 60.84 -50.79
C PHE A 36 3.13 59.80 -49.67
N LEU A 37 3.01 60.24 -48.41
CA LEU A 37 3.08 59.36 -47.23
C LEU A 37 1.76 58.65 -46.91
N ASP A 38 0.62 59.22 -47.33
CA ASP A 38 -0.71 58.65 -47.05
C ASP A 38 -1.24 57.78 -48.19
N GLY A 39 -0.59 57.79 -49.37
CA GLY A 39 -0.99 57.06 -50.57
C GLY A 39 -0.18 55.79 -50.81
N GLU A 40 -0.50 55.04 -51.86
CA GLU A 40 0.17 53.77 -52.21
C GLU A 40 1.66 53.96 -52.53
N SER A 41 2.08 55.17 -52.92
CA SER A 41 3.48 55.48 -53.22
C SER A 41 4.41 55.37 -52.01
N VAL A 42 3.88 55.38 -50.77
CA VAL A 42 4.71 55.24 -49.57
C VAL A 42 5.31 53.84 -49.45
N PHE A 43 4.66 52.82 -50.04
CA PHE A 43 5.09 51.42 -50.00
C PHE A 43 6.27 51.17 -50.97
N ASN A 44 7.41 51.74 -50.62
CA ASN A 44 8.68 51.59 -51.29
C ASN A 44 9.80 51.31 -50.26
N LEU A 45 10.69 50.38 -50.56
CA LEU A 45 11.75 49.94 -49.64
C LEU A 45 12.64 51.10 -49.18
N GLN A 46 13.09 51.96 -50.10
CA GLN A 46 13.98 53.08 -49.77
C GLN A 46 13.27 54.20 -48.99
N VAL A 47 11.95 54.36 -49.17
CA VAL A 47 11.15 55.30 -48.37
C VAL A 47 11.09 54.84 -46.92
N PHE A 48 10.80 53.55 -46.69
CA PHE A 48 10.81 52.98 -45.35
C PHE A 48 12.21 53.02 -44.72
N ASP A 49 13.25 52.66 -45.47
CA ASP A 49 14.65 52.71 -45.01
C ASP A 49 15.13 54.14 -44.67
N HIS A 50 14.55 55.17 -45.30
CA HIS A 50 14.85 56.57 -45.00
C HIS A 50 14.22 57.02 -43.68
N TYR A 51 12.95 56.68 -43.45
CA TYR A 51 12.19 57.17 -42.29
C TYR A 51 12.31 56.30 -41.03
N LEU A 52 12.32 54.97 -41.13
CA LEU A 52 12.40 54.09 -39.96
C LEU A 52 13.57 54.41 -39.01
N PRO A 53 14.76 54.79 -39.50
CA PRO A 53 15.88 55.11 -38.62
C PRO A 53 15.80 56.42 -37.85
N THR A 54 15.09 57.42 -38.39
CA THR A 54 15.21 58.80 -37.93
C THR A 54 13.87 59.46 -37.57
N ARG A 55 12.79 59.05 -38.24
CA ARG A 55 11.43 59.61 -38.12
C ARG A 55 10.36 58.52 -38.33
N PRO A 56 10.34 57.44 -37.52
CA PRO A 56 9.40 56.34 -37.71
C PRO A 56 7.93 56.79 -37.61
N GLU A 57 7.63 57.85 -36.87
CA GLU A 57 6.28 58.42 -36.72
C GLU A 57 5.68 58.89 -38.06
N ARG A 58 6.53 59.19 -39.05
CA ARG A 58 6.08 59.55 -40.40
C ARG A 58 5.45 58.39 -41.16
N LEU A 59 5.69 57.16 -40.71
CA LEU A 59 5.18 55.94 -41.32
C LEU A 59 3.98 55.35 -40.58
N ASP A 60 3.51 55.93 -39.48
CA ASP A 60 2.46 55.30 -38.64
C ASP A 60 1.20 54.92 -39.44
N LYS A 61 0.72 55.82 -40.29
CA LYS A 61 -0.45 55.55 -41.15
C LYS A 61 -0.18 54.45 -42.18
N ALA A 62 1.03 54.40 -42.71
CA ALA A 62 1.45 53.38 -43.66
C ALA A 62 1.56 52.01 -42.97
N LEU A 63 2.12 51.96 -41.75
CA LEU A 63 2.21 50.78 -40.91
C LEU A 63 0.81 50.25 -40.55
N ASP A 64 -0.11 51.11 -40.11
CA ASP A 64 -1.50 50.73 -39.82
C ASP A 64 -2.19 50.13 -41.06
N THR A 65 -1.93 50.71 -42.23
CA THR A 65 -2.44 50.20 -43.51
C THR A 65 -1.88 48.81 -43.83
N LEU A 66 -0.58 48.58 -43.58
CA LEU A 66 0.04 47.26 -43.76
C LEU A 66 -0.55 46.23 -42.81
N VAL A 67 -0.74 46.57 -41.53
CA VAL A 67 -1.36 45.68 -40.53
C VAL A 67 -2.77 45.26 -40.96
N MET A 68 -3.58 46.22 -41.42
CA MET A 68 -4.93 45.96 -41.90
C MET A 68 -4.96 45.05 -43.14
N ARG A 69 -3.95 45.14 -44.01
CA ARG A 69 -3.85 44.34 -45.25
C ARG A 69 -3.14 43.01 -45.07
N ALA A 70 -2.38 42.81 -43.99
CA ALA A 70 -1.49 41.67 -43.81
C ALA A 70 -2.18 40.29 -43.95
N GLY A 71 -3.47 40.19 -43.63
CA GLY A 71 -4.24 38.95 -43.81
C GLY A 71 -4.62 38.63 -45.27
N THR A 72 -4.62 39.62 -46.15
CA THR A 72 -5.03 39.50 -47.56
C THR A 72 -3.90 39.74 -48.55
N ASP A 73 -2.97 40.63 -48.21
CA ASP A 73 -1.82 41.02 -49.03
C ASP A 73 -0.63 41.35 -48.12
N SER A 74 0.32 40.43 -48.07
CA SER A 74 1.59 40.60 -47.35
C SER A 74 2.74 41.01 -48.28
N SER A 75 2.48 41.30 -49.57
CA SER A 75 3.53 41.42 -50.59
C SER A 75 4.58 42.50 -50.29
N PHE A 76 4.17 43.65 -49.74
CA PHE A 76 5.12 44.67 -49.30
C PHE A 76 5.87 44.26 -48.03
N ILE A 77 5.17 43.65 -47.07
CA ILE A 77 5.77 43.13 -45.82
C ILE A 77 6.87 42.13 -46.20
N ASP A 78 6.55 41.13 -47.04
CA ASP A 78 7.48 40.10 -47.48
C ASP A 78 8.67 40.68 -48.27
N ALA A 79 8.40 41.65 -49.15
CA ALA A 79 9.46 42.35 -49.87
C ALA A 79 10.40 43.11 -48.91
N TYR A 80 9.84 43.77 -47.89
CA TYR A 80 10.63 44.52 -46.91
C TYR A 80 11.42 43.60 -45.97
N LEU A 81 10.83 42.50 -45.51
CA LEU A 81 11.53 41.49 -44.70
C LEU A 81 12.68 40.82 -45.46
N THR A 82 12.57 40.72 -46.79
CA THR A 82 13.63 40.14 -47.64
C THR A 82 14.73 41.16 -47.97
N ASP A 83 14.35 42.33 -48.48
CA ASP A 83 15.27 43.25 -49.17
C ASP A 83 15.54 44.56 -48.40
N GLY A 84 14.78 44.85 -47.34
CA GLY A 84 14.90 46.11 -46.59
C GLY A 84 16.22 46.25 -45.82
N ALA A 85 16.71 47.48 -45.65
CA ALA A 85 17.91 47.73 -44.86
C ALA A 85 17.62 47.82 -43.35
N SER A 86 16.44 48.28 -42.94
CA SER A 86 16.05 48.49 -41.53
C SER A 86 15.03 47.48 -41.00
N ARG A 87 15.20 46.19 -41.34
CA ARG A 87 14.24 45.10 -41.07
C ARG A 87 13.81 44.96 -39.61
N GLU A 88 14.76 44.96 -38.67
CA GLU A 88 14.43 44.87 -37.23
C GLU A 88 13.59 46.05 -36.77
N ARG A 89 13.93 47.28 -37.19
CA ARG A 89 13.16 48.49 -36.82
C ARG A 89 11.76 48.46 -37.41
N PHE A 90 11.61 47.98 -38.64
CA PHE A 90 10.31 47.76 -39.24
C PHE A 90 9.46 46.79 -38.42
N VAL A 91 10.02 45.64 -38.05
CA VAL A 91 9.33 44.65 -37.21
C VAL A 91 8.98 45.24 -35.84
N SER A 92 9.90 45.97 -35.20
CA SER A 92 9.65 46.65 -33.91
C SER A 92 8.49 47.64 -33.95
N GLN A 93 8.22 48.28 -35.11
CA GLN A 93 7.09 49.18 -35.28
C GLN A 93 5.78 48.46 -35.61
N MET A 94 5.86 47.31 -36.27
CA MET A 94 4.71 46.49 -36.66
C MET A 94 4.19 45.60 -35.52
N ALA A 95 5.09 44.97 -34.76
CA ALA A 95 4.74 44.00 -33.73
C ALA A 95 3.75 44.52 -32.67
N PRO A 96 3.85 45.76 -32.12
CA PRO A 96 2.90 46.27 -31.12
C PRO A 96 1.44 46.37 -31.59
N ARG A 97 1.19 46.29 -32.90
CA ARG A 97 -0.14 46.51 -33.51
C ARG A 97 -0.62 45.34 -34.36
N TRP A 98 0.21 44.33 -34.59
CA TRP A 98 -0.07 43.25 -35.53
C TRP A 98 -0.25 41.90 -34.84
N LYS A 99 -1.50 41.48 -34.74
CA LYS A 99 -1.90 40.19 -34.15
C LYS A 99 -1.14 38.99 -34.72
N GLY A 100 -0.99 38.94 -36.04
CA GLY A 100 -0.40 37.80 -36.77
C GLY A 100 1.12 37.88 -36.96
N ALA A 101 1.83 38.78 -36.26
CA ALA A 101 3.25 39.05 -36.50
C ALA A 101 4.13 37.79 -36.35
N PHE A 102 3.99 37.05 -35.25
CA PHE A 102 4.83 35.87 -34.97
C PHE A 102 4.57 34.73 -35.96
N VAL A 103 3.30 34.40 -36.21
CA VAL A 103 2.92 33.37 -37.22
C VAL A 103 3.47 33.74 -38.59
N HIS A 104 3.40 35.02 -38.97
CA HIS A 104 3.95 35.45 -40.26
C HIS A 104 5.46 35.30 -40.33
N LEU A 105 6.19 35.78 -39.32
CA LEU A 105 7.66 35.73 -39.28
C LEU A 105 8.20 34.30 -39.27
N VAL A 106 7.52 33.38 -38.57
CA VAL A 106 7.97 31.99 -38.42
C VAL A 106 7.54 31.11 -39.60
N GLU A 107 6.33 31.28 -40.13
CA GLU A 107 5.75 30.31 -41.08
C GLU A 107 5.59 30.80 -42.51
N LYS A 108 5.46 32.11 -42.73
CA LYS A 108 5.03 32.68 -44.03
C LYS A 108 6.11 33.51 -44.69
N ALA A 109 6.90 34.25 -43.90
CA ALA A 109 7.89 35.19 -44.40
C ALA A 109 8.97 34.44 -45.23
N PRO A 110 9.31 34.95 -46.42
CA PRO A 110 10.32 34.32 -47.30
C PRO A 110 11.74 34.67 -46.86
N ILE A 111 12.08 34.37 -45.60
CA ILE A 111 13.36 34.68 -44.97
C ILE A 111 14.07 33.39 -44.53
N ASP A 112 15.40 33.44 -44.41
CA ASP A 112 16.16 32.33 -43.83
C ASP A 112 16.04 32.29 -42.30
N LEU A 113 16.50 31.19 -41.70
CA LEU A 113 16.41 30.97 -40.25
C LEU A 113 17.15 32.05 -39.44
N SER A 114 18.33 32.48 -39.89
CA SER A 114 19.12 33.48 -39.16
C SER A 114 18.40 34.83 -39.12
N ALA A 115 17.78 35.21 -40.24
CA ALA A 115 16.95 36.41 -40.30
C ALA A 115 15.67 36.25 -39.46
N ALA A 116 15.03 35.08 -39.50
CA ALA A 116 13.84 34.81 -38.68
C ALA A 116 14.14 35.00 -37.18
N VAL A 117 15.26 34.46 -36.68
CA VAL A 117 15.65 34.60 -35.26
C VAL A 117 15.83 36.06 -34.87
N ALA A 118 16.56 36.85 -35.67
CA ALA A 118 16.80 38.27 -35.37
C ALA A 118 15.51 39.11 -35.42
N LEU A 119 14.61 38.80 -36.36
CA LEU A 119 13.36 39.54 -36.53
C LEU A 119 12.33 39.15 -35.47
N VAL A 120 12.26 37.87 -35.09
CA VAL A 120 11.43 37.43 -33.96
C VAL A 120 11.94 38.03 -32.66
N ASP A 121 13.26 38.12 -32.43
CA ASP A 121 13.81 38.84 -31.27
C ASP A 121 13.36 40.32 -31.23
N ALA A 122 13.44 41.01 -32.38
CA ALA A 122 12.95 42.39 -32.47
C ALA A 122 11.44 42.50 -32.20
N ALA A 123 10.65 41.53 -32.67
CA ALA A 123 9.22 41.46 -32.39
C ALA A 123 8.93 41.22 -30.90
N VAL A 124 9.62 40.27 -30.26
CA VAL A 124 9.47 39.98 -28.82
C VAL A 124 9.80 41.21 -27.98
N ARG A 125 10.92 41.90 -28.27
CA ARG A 125 11.33 43.12 -27.54
C ARG A 125 10.38 44.30 -27.68
N SER A 126 9.51 44.27 -28.70
CA SER A 126 8.61 45.37 -29.02
C SER A 126 7.14 44.96 -28.90
N ALA A 127 6.86 43.76 -28.39
CA ALA A 127 5.50 43.27 -28.28
C ALA A 127 4.72 44.11 -27.27
N ASP A 128 3.44 44.36 -27.57
CA ASP A 128 2.54 45.06 -26.66
C ASP A 128 1.73 44.01 -25.86
N PRO A 129 1.79 44.00 -24.52
CA PRO A 129 1.00 43.10 -23.68
C PRO A 129 -0.53 43.21 -23.89
N GLY A 130 -1.02 44.30 -24.47
CA GLY A 130 -2.41 44.52 -24.83
C GLY A 130 -2.87 43.78 -26.10
N VAL A 131 -1.94 43.27 -26.92
CA VAL A 131 -2.28 42.53 -28.15
C VAL A 131 -2.43 41.04 -27.87
N ASP A 132 -3.54 40.48 -28.32
CA ASP A 132 -3.83 39.04 -28.30
C ASP A 132 -3.12 38.36 -29.48
N TYR A 133 -1.80 38.15 -29.43
CA TYR A 133 -1.05 37.60 -30.57
C TYR A 133 -1.54 36.22 -31.01
N ASP A 134 -1.62 36.01 -32.33
CA ASP A 134 -1.85 34.69 -32.89
C ASP A 134 -0.62 33.80 -32.64
N SER A 135 -0.86 32.56 -32.23
CA SER A 135 0.19 31.54 -32.03
C SER A 135 -0.15 30.23 -32.75
N SER A 136 0.88 29.42 -32.95
CA SER A 136 0.83 28.06 -33.51
C SER A 136 1.91 27.19 -32.86
N ASP A 137 1.80 25.87 -33.01
CA ASP A 137 2.80 24.92 -32.51
C ASP A 137 4.21 25.24 -33.05
N ARG A 138 4.31 25.70 -34.31
CA ARG A 138 5.59 26.10 -34.91
C ARG A 138 6.16 27.36 -34.30
N VAL A 139 5.32 28.34 -33.94
CA VAL A 139 5.78 29.55 -33.24
C VAL A 139 6.28 29.18 -31.84
N ALA A 140 5.56 28.31 -31.13
CA ALA A 140 5.96 27.82 -29.82
C ALA A 140 7.30 27.06 -29.87
N GLU A 141 7.44 26.13 -30.82
CA GLU A 141 8.66 25.35 -31.06
C GLU A 141 9.83 26.27 -31.44
N PHE A 142 9.62 27.19 -32.39
CA PHE A 142 10.64 28.15 -32.81
C PHE A 142 11.20 28.98 -31.64
N LEU A 143 10.32 29.50 -30.78
CA LEU A 143 10.75 30.23 -29.59
C LEU A 143 11.50 29.32 -28.62
N SER A 144 10.99 28.12 -28.37
CA SER A 144 11.60 27.15 -27.45
C SER A 144 12.97 26.65 -27.92
N GLU A 145 13.23 26.64 -29.24
CA GLU A 145 14.52 26.24 -29.82
C GLU A 145 15.53 27.39 -29.93
N HIS A 146 15.07 28.62 -30.15
CA HIS A 146 15.94 29.73 -30.53
C HIS A 146 16.04 30.88 -29.51
N TYR A 147 15.31 30.85 -28.40
CA TYR A 147 15.35 31.90 -27.38
C TYR A 147 16.78 32.25 -26.90
N ALA A 148 17.68 31.25 -26.80
CA ALA A 148 19.06 31.45 -26.37
C ALA A 148 19.90 32.33 -27.32
N GLN A 149 19.42 32.58 -28.54
CA GLN A 149 20.07 33.44 -29.53
C GLN A 149 19.51 34.88 -29.51
N MET A 150 18.46 35.11 -28.71
CA MET A 150 17.67 36.34 -28.72
C MET A 150 18.04 37.25 -27.55
N GLN A 151 18.23 38.55 -27.83
CA GLN A 151 18.57 39.55 -26.81
C GLN A 151 17.43 39.77 -25.81
N ALA A 152 16.17 39.50 -26.19
CA ALA A 152 15.04 39.51 -25.28
C ALA A 152 15.24 38.60 -24.06
N PHE A 153 15.94 37.47 -24.24
CA PHE A 153 16.06 36.41 -23.23
C PHE A 153 17.41 36.41 -22.49
N VAL A 154 18.49 36.70 -23.23
CA VAL A 154 19.88 36.63 -22.71
C VAL A 154 20.46 38.01 -22.40
N GLY A 155 19.88 39.07 -22.96
CA GLY A 155 20.37 40.44 -22.79
C GLY A 155 20.03 41.04 -21.43
N ALA A 156 20.66 42.17 -21.11
CA ALA A 156 20.29 42.98 -19.95
C ALA A 156 19.01 43.76 -20.26
N VAL A 157 17.91 43.40 -19.59
CA VAL A 157 16.61 44.09 -19.72
C VAL A 157 16.08 44.48 -18.33
N GLU A 158 15.21 45.47 -18.32
CA GLU A 158 14.51 45.89 -17.10
C GLU A 158 13.51 44.83 -16.63
N THR A 159 13.27 44.75 -15.31
CA THR A 159 12.39 43.72 -14.73
C THR A 159 10.98 43.72 -15.30
N SER A 160 10.42 44.91 -15.63
CA SER A 160 9.10 45.00 -16.25
C SER A 160 9.08 44.40 -17.66
N GLN A 161 10.14 44.64 -18.45
CA GLN A 161 10.25 44.08 -19.81
C GLN A 161 10.43 42.56 -19.77
N ALA A 162 11.20 42.05 -18.82
CA ALA A 162 11.34 40.61 -18.60
C ALA A 162 9.98 39.94 -18.28
N ALA A 163 9.15 40.60 -17.46
CA ALA A 163 7.80 40.13 -17.14
C ALA A 163 6.89 40.14 -18.39
N ASP A 164 6.94 41.19 -19.19
CA ASP A 164 6.17 41.28 -20.45
C ASP A 164 6.57 40.16 -21.43
N VAL A 165 7.87 39.85 -21.54
CA VAL A 165 8.37 38.74 -22.35
C VAL A 165 7.87 37.40 -21.83
N ALA A 166 7.88 37.15 -20.51
CA ALA A 166 7.34 35.92 -19.94
C ALA A 166 5.83 35.77 -20.22
N VAL A 167 5.05 36.85 -20.08
CA VAL A 167 3.63 36.87 -20.45
C VAL A 167 3.43 36.52 -21.92
N LEU A 168 4.27 37.07 -22.81
CA LEU A 168 4.23 36.76 -24.24
C LEU A 168 4.56 35.28 -24.51
N VAL A 169 5.63 34.75 -23.92
CA VAL A 169 6.04 33.34 -24.05
C VAL A 169 4.89 32.41 -23.65
N ARG A 170 4.23 32.69 -22.52
CA ARG A 170 3.04 31.97 -22.08
C ARG A 170 1.93 32.02 -23.11
N ARG A 171 1.59 33.21 -23.62
CA ARG A 171 0.52 33.39 -24.61
C ARG A 171 0.81 32.66 -25.92
N LEU A 172 2.08 32.63 -26.31
CA LEU A 172 2.51 31.91 -27.49
C LEU A 172 2.61 30.39 -27.25
N GLY A 173 2.42 29.90 -26.02
CA GLY A 173 2.48 28.48 -25.69
C GLY A 173 3.90 27.89 -25.73
N ALA A 174 4.92 28.74 -25.68
CA ALA A 174 6.33 28.32 -25.68
C ALA A 174 6.81 28.02 -24.25
N GLN A 175 7.88 27.23 -24.15
CA GLN A 175 8.60 26.98 -22.89
C GLN A 175 10.08 27.27 -23.05
N VAL A 176 10.72 27.66 -21.95
CA VAL A 176 12.17 27.84 -21.90
C VAL A 176 12.81 26.55 -21.39
N SER A 177 13.52 25.86 -22.29
CA SER A 177 14.11 24.55 -22.00
C SER A 177 15.29 24.59 -21.03
N ASP A 178 16.10 25.65 -21.05
CA ASP A 178 17.28 25.85 -20.21
C ASP A 178 17.25 27.25 -19.58
N LEU A 179 17.02 27.30 -18.26
CA LEU A 179 16.98 28.55 -17.51
C LEU A 179 18.37 29.16 -17.30
N ALA A 180 19.46 28.39 -17.39
CA ALA A 180 20.80 28.85 -17.05
C ALA A 180 21.35 29.88 -18.05
N VAL A 181 20.87 29.85 -19.29
CA VAL A 181 21.29 30.81 -20.34
C VAL A 181 20.56 32.15 -20.25
N LEU A 182 19.50 32.25 -19.45
CA LEU A 182 18.71 33.48 -19.32
C LEU A 182 19.41 34.55 -18.45
N GLY A 183 19.17 35.82 -18.79
CA GLY A 183 19.47 36.93 -17.90
C GLY A 183 18.68 36.85 -16.58
N ASP A 184 19.21 37.44 -15.51
CA ASP A 184 18.64 37.31 -14.16
C ASP A 184 17.18 37.78 -14.04
N ALA A 185 16.83 38.87 -14.73
CA ALA A 185 15.47 39.40 -14.73
C ALA A 185 14.51 38.46 -15.45
N GLN A 186 14.91 37.93 -16.61
CA GLN A 186 14.15 36.99 -17.42
C GLN A 186 13.98 35.66 -16.70
N ARG A 187 15.05 35.13 -16.10
CA ARG A 187 14.99 33.88 -15.32
C ARG A 187 13.96 33.99 -14.20
N LYS A 188 13.96 35.09 -13.44
CA LYS A 188 12.95 35.34 -12.40
C LYS A 188 11.52 35.40 -12.95
N ALA A 189 11.31 36.08 -14.08
CA ALA A 189 9.99 36.18 -14.71
C ALA A 189 9.48 34.83 -15.21
N VAL A 190 10.32 34.07 -15.92
CA VAL A 190 10.02 32.71 -16.41
C VAL A 190 9.75 31.73 -15.27
N VAL A 191 10.50 31.84 -14.17
CA VAL A 191 10.29 31.03 -12.96
C VAL A 191 8.98 31.36 -12.27
N THR A 192 8.65 32.65 -12.16
CA THR A 192 7.37 33.12 -11.57
C THR A 192 6.17 32.60 -12.35
N ASP A 193 6.33 32.46 -13.66
CA ASP A 193 5.28 32.06 -14.58
C ASP A 193 5.28 30.56 -14.91
N SER A 194 6.19 29.77 -14.32
CA SER A 194 6.32 28.32 -14.50
C SER A 194 6.51 27.86 -15.96
N LEU A 195 7.20 28.68 -16.78
CA LEU A 195 7.33 28.46 -18.24
C LEU A 195 8.53 27.60 -18.62
N TYR A 196 8.84 26.56 -17.84
CA TYR A 196 10.00 25.70 -18.05
C TYR A 196 9.69 24.25 -17.65
N PRO A 197 10.28 23.23 -18.30
CA PRO A 197 10.11 21.86 -17.89
C PRO A 197 10.85 21.57 -16.58
N VAL A 198 10.27 20.71 -15.74
CA VAL A 198 10.90 20.24 -14.50
C VAL A 198 12.05 19.30 -14.84
N THR A 199 13.26 19.85 -14.83
CA THR A 199 14.53 19.13 -15.02
C THR A 199 15.51 19.55 -13.92
N ARG A 200 16.51 18.70 -13.64
CA ARG A 200 17.53 18.99 -12.62
C ARG A 200 18.23 20.33 -12.85
N ALA A 201 18.63 20.59 -14.09
CA ALA A 201 19.30 21.84 -14.47
C ALA A 201 18.41 23.06 -14.24
N ASN A 202 17.13 22.98 -14.62
CA ASN A 202 16.19 24.09 -14.43
C ASN A 202 15.83 24.31 -12.96
N LEU A 203 15.63 23.25 -12.18
CA LEU A 203 15.38 23.39 -10.74
C LEU A 203 16.57 24.03 -10.02
N SER A 204 17.80 23.62 -10.35
CA SER A 204 19.02 24.25 -9.85
C SER A 204 19.12 25.73 -10.24
N ALA A 205 18.83 26.07 -11.49
CA ALA A 205 18.84 27.46 -11.97
C ALA A 205 17.72 28.33 -11.34
N ALA A 206 16.57 27.74 -11.01
CA ALA A 206 15.43 28.42 -10.40
C ALA A 206 15.60 28.67 -8.90
N LEU A 207 16.20 27.71 -8.19
CA LEU A 207 16.39 27.75 -6.73
C LEU A 207 17.74 28.35 -6.32
N GLY A 208 18.74 28.23 -7.18
CA GLY A 208 20.13 28.57 -6.91
C GLY A 208 21.00 27.32 -6.79
N GLU A 209 22.23 27.41 -7.33
CA GLU A 209 23.17 26.29 -7.33
C GLU A 209 23.42 25.73 -5.93
N GLY A 210 23.36 24.40 -5.81
CA GLY A 210 23.62 23.70 -4.55
C GLY A 210 22.44 23.62 -3.59
N THR A 211 21.26 24.18 -3.94
CA THR A 211 20.04 24.00 -3.16
C THR A 211 19.56 22.54 -3.26
N PRO A 212 19.38 21.82 -2.15
CA PRO A 212 18.80 20.48 -2.16
C PRO A 212 17.40 20.45 -2.77
N LEU A 213 17.06 19.37 -3.47
CA LEU A 213 15.76 19.22 -4.15
C LEU A 213 14.69 18.53 -3.29
N ALA A 214 14.90 18.41 -1.97
CA ALA A 214 13.87 17.92 -1.06
C ALA A 214 12.68 18.90 -1.05
N LEU A 215 11.45 18.38 -1.13
CA LEU A 215 10.22 19.14 -1.34
C LEU A 215 9.97 20.18 -0.24
N ASP A 216 10.28 19.86 1.00
CA ASP A 216 10.24 20.76 2.16
C ASP A 216 11.26 21.91 2.02
N VAL A 217 12.48 21.62 1.56
CA VAL A 217 13.51 22.63 1.28
C VAL A 217 13.09 23.54 0.12
N VAL A 218 12.54 22.95 -0.96
CA VAL A 218 12.04 23.71 -2.11
C VAL A 218 10.88 24.61 -1.70
N LYS A 219 9.93 24.11 -0.91
CA LYS A 219 8.79 24.86 -0.37
C LYS A 219 9.24 26.06 0.46
N ALA A 220 10.24 25.87 1.33
CA ALA A 220 10.83 26.94 2.13
C ALA A 220 11.61 27.97 1.29
N THR A 221 12.23 27.53 0.19
CA THR A 221 13.07 28.38 -0.67
C THR A 221 12.24 29.20 -1.65
N ASN A 222 11.30 28.56 -2.36
CA ASN A 222 10.49 29.21 -3.39
C ASN A 222 9.15 28.46 -3.60
N ALA A 223 8.07 29.05 -3.07
CA ALA A 223 6.71 28.48 -3.17
C ALA A 223 6.21 28.32 -4.62
N THR A 224 6.63 29.17 -5.55
CA THR A 224 6.23 29.04 -6.96
C THR A 224 6.89 27.83 -7.62
N VAL A 225 8.18 27.60 -7.35
CA VAL A 225 8.89 26.40 -7.83
C VAL A 225 8.29 25.15 -7.19
N TYR A 226 7.94 25.20 -5.90
CA TYR A 226 7.27 24.10 -5.22
C TYR A 226 5.94 23.74 -5.89
N GLN A 227 5.07 24.72 -6.15
CA GLN A 227 3.80 24.48 -6.84
C GLN A 227 4.01 23.91 -8.24
N HIS A 228 5.01 24.42 -8.97
CA HIS A 228 5.37 23.91 -10.29
C HIS A 228 5.81 22.43 -10.26
N ILE A 229 6.54 22.03 -9.22
CA ILE A 229 6.90 20.64 -8.98
C ILE A 229 5.66 19.80 -8.68
N LEU A 230 4.74 20.28 -7.82
CA LEU A 230 3.50 19.56 -7.52
C LEU A 230 2.66 19.31 -8.78
N ASP A 231 2.58 20.31 -9.67
CA ASP A 231 1.86 20.21 -10.94
C ASP A 231 2.57 19.24 -11.94
N ASN A 232 3.83 18.86 -11.68
CA ASN A 232 4.68 18.06 -12.58
C ASN A 232 5.53 17.02 -11.80
N LEU A 233 4.92 16.31 -10.85
CA LEU A 233 5.63 15.41 -9.93
C LEU A 233 6.43 14.30 -10.62
N ASP A 234 5.93 13.75 -11.73
CA ASP A 234 6.67 12.74 -12.49
C ASP A 234 8.00 13.30 -13.01
N GLY A 235 8.02 14.53 -13.52
CA GLY A 235 9.23 15.19 -13.98
C GLY A 235 10.23 15.41 -12.84
N TYR A 236 9.73 15.79 -11.66
CA TYR A 236 10.55 15.93 -10.46
C TYR A 236 11.17 14.61 -10.01
N LEU A 237 10.38 13.54 -9.94
CA LEU A 237 10.85 12.22 -9.53
C LEU A 237 11.91 11.66 -10.50
N HIS A 238 11.83 11.98 -11.80
CA HIS A 238 12.86 11.62 -12.78
C HIS A 238 14.11 12.53 -12.74
N ALA A 239 13.98 13.76 -12.24
CA ALA A 239 15.08 14.72 -12.15
C ALA A 239 15.98 14.53 -10.93
N ARG A 240 15.52 13.74 -9.94
CA ARG A 240 16.27 13.40 -8.74
C ARG A 240 17.34 12.37 -9.01
N GLU A 241 18.44 12.48 -8.27
CA GLU A 241 19.44 11.43 -8.15
C GLU A 241 19.02 10.43 -7.06
N ASP A 242 19.53 9.20 -7.13
CA ASP A 242 19.13 8.11 -6.23
C ASP A 242 19.46 8.37 -4.74
N ASP A 243 20.45 9.22 -4.45
CA ASP A 243 20.89 9.57 -3.10
C ASP A 243 20.18 10.80 -2.51
N GLU A 244 19.39 11.51 -3.31
CA GLU A 244 18.64 12.68 -2.84
C GLU A 244 17.36 12.26 -2.17
N VAL A 245 17.02 12.88 -1.03
CA VAL A 245 15.74 12.64 -0.34
C VAL A 245 14.61 13.48 -0.94
N THR A 246 13.38 12.97 -0.87
CA THR A 246 12.16 13.69 -1.27
C THR A 246 11.70 14.69 -0.22
N VAL A 247 11.95 14.36 1.05
CA VAL A 247 11.63 15.17 2.22
C VAL A 247 12.77 14.96 3.21
N ASP A 248 13.38 16.06 3.66
CA ASP A 248 14.53 16.02 4.56
C ASP A 248 14.11 16.16 6.03
N ALA A 249 13.26 17.15 6.33
CA ALA A 249 12.77 17.43 7.67
C ALA A 249 11.54 16.58 8.04
N SER A 250 11.64 15.83 9.14
CA SER A 250 10.56 14.97 9.64
C SER A 250 9.27 15.72 9.97
N GLU A 251 9.38 16.94 10.48
CA GLU A 251 8.27 17.81 10.87
C GLU A 251 7.45 18.32 9.67
N GLU A 252 8.03 18.36 8.47
CA GLU A 252 7.34 18.78 7.24
C GLU A 252 6.74 17.59 6.48
N PHE A 253 7.02 16.35 6.92
CA PHE A 253 6.67 15.15 6.17
C PHE A 253 5.16 15.00 5.94
N VAL A 254 4.36 15.19 6.98
CA VAL A 254 2.88 15.14 6.90
C VAL A 254 2.35 16.23 5.98
N ALA A 255 2.86 17.46 6.10
CA ALA A 255 2.43 18.59 5.29
C ALA A 255 2.73 18.36 3.80
N VAL A 256 3.94 17.88 3.47
CA VAL A 256 4.33 17.58 2.08
C VAL A 256 3.52 16.42 1.51
N LEU A 257 3.28 15.35 2.28
CA LEU A 257 2.47 14.23 1.81
C LEU A 257 1.02 14.65 1.51
N ASN A 258 0.44 15.53 2.32
CA ASN A 258 -0.90 16.08 2.07
C ASN A 258 -0.94 16.95 0.81
N ASP A 259 0.09 17.78 0.58
CA ASP A 259 0.21 18.57 -0.65
C ASP A 259 0.34 17.64 -1.89
N VAL A 260 1.14 16.57 -1.78
CA VAL A 260 1.29 15.55 -2.85
C VAL A 260 0.01 14.77 -3.08
N ALA A 261 -0.74 14.41 -2.02
CA ALA A 261 -2.03 13.73 -2.14
C ALA A 261 -3.05 14.57 -2.92
N GLY A 262 -3.05 15.89 -2.68
CA GLY A 262 -3.90 16.83 -3.41
C GLY A 262 -3.51 17.01 -4.88
N ALA A 263 -2.24 16.78 -5.23
CA ALA A 263 -1.72 16.97 -6.58
C ALA A 263 -1.76 15.68 -7.43
N ALA A 264 -1.17 14.58 -6.93
CA ALA A 264 -1.09 13.31 -7.65
C ALA A 264 -0.91 12.12 -6.70
N GLU A 265 -1.97 11.32 -6.53
CA GLU A 265 -1.96 10.13 -5.66
C GLU A 265 -0.86 9.11 -6.04
N SER A 266 -0.57 8.96 -7.34
CA SER A 266 0.47 8.04 -7.84
C SER A 266 1.88 8.39 -7.36
N ALA A 267 2.14 9.65 -7.00
CA ALA A 267 3.43 10.11 -6.52
C ALA A 267 3.63 9.90 -5.01
N LEU A 268 2.59 9.57 -4.24
CA LEU A 268 2.69 9.42 -2.79
C LEU A 268 3.67 8.33 -2.36
N LEU A 269 3.58 7.14 -2.97
CA LEU A 269 4.47 6.03 -2.64
C LEU A 269 5.95 6.32 -2.93
N PRO A 270 6.35 6.79 -4.13
CA PRO A 270 7.74 7.15 -4.39
C PRO A 270 8.21 8.33 -3.54
N VAL A 271 7.33 9.30 -3.23
CA VAL A 271 7.66 10.40 -2.31
C VAL A 271 7.92 9.87 -0.90
N ALA A 272 7.03 9.06 -0.33
CA ALA A 272 7.19 8.50 1.01
C ALA A 272 8.44 7.59 1.11
N LYS A 273 8.68 6.74 0.11
CA LYS A 273 9.87 5.87 0.08
C LYS A 273 11.18 6.64 -0.03
N GLY A 274 11.19 7.71 -0.82
CA GLY A 274 12.37 8.54 -1.02
C GLY A 274 12.65 9.53 0.11
N ALA A 275 11.80 9.59 1.14
CA ALA A 275 12.00 10.51 2.26
C ALA A 275 13.17 10.06 3.14
N SER A 276 13.74 11.01 3.88
CA SER A 276 14.76 10.75 4.90
C SER A 276 14.34 9.63 5.86
N GLU A 277 15.30 8.89 6.39
CA GLU A 277 15.02 7.77 7.31
C GLU A 277 14.33 8.23 8.60
N ALA A 278 14.52 9.49 8.99
CA ALA A 278 13.87 10.09 10.16
C ALA A 278 12.41 10.49 9.92
N CYS A 279 11.95 10.50 8.66
CA CYS A 279 10.57 10.87 8.32
C CYS A 279 9.63 9.71 8.64
N GLU A 280 8.82 9.91 9.68
CA GLU A 280 7.82 8.94 10.13
C GLU A 280 6.54 9.69 10.49
N VAL A 281 5.39 9.15 10.08
CA VAL A 281 4.08 9.69 10.43
C VAL A 281 3.69 9.18 11.81
N ALA A 282 3.59 10.08 12.78
CA ALA A 282 3.22 9.76 14.15
C ALA A 282 1.74 9.32 14.27
N ASP A 283 0.83 10.04 13.61
CA ASP A 283 -0.59 9.74 13.57
C ASP A 283 -1.10 9.76 12.12
N LEU A 284 -1.62 8.62 11.65
CA LEU A 284 -2.16 8.49 10.31
C LEU A 284 -3.36 9.43 10.06
N GLU A 285 -4.12 9.80 11.10
CA GLU A 285 -5.27 10.69 10.95
C GLU A 285 -4.90 12.14 10.59
N GLU A 286 -3.63 12.52 10.71
CA GLU A 286 -3.13 13.82 10.24
C GLU A 286 -2.99 13.89 8.70
N LEU A 287 -3.01 12.73 8.04
CA LEU A 287 -2.94 12.62 6.59
C LEU A 287 -4.32 12.55 5.95
N ASP A 288 -4.42 13.03 4.72
CA ASP A 288 -5.49 12.63 3.83
C ASP A 288 -5.48 11.10 3.68
N SER A 289 -6.65 10.49 3.79
CA SER A 289 -6.74 9.04 3.82
C SER A 289 -6.34 8.32 2.52
N THR A 290 -6.23 9.04 1.41
CA THR A 290 -5.63 8.53 0.17
C THR A 290 -4.13 8.26 0.32
N ALA A 291 -3.44 8.94 1.25
CA ALA A 291 -2.02 8.75 1.51
C ALA A 291 -1.68 7.54 2.39
N TRP A 292 -2.65 7.00 3.13
CA TRP A 292 -2.39 5.98 4.15
C TRP A 292 -1.76 4.73 3.56
N THR A 293 -2.32 4.20 2.46
CA THR A 293 -1.81 2.98 1.81
C THR A 293 -0.37 3.16 1.31
N ALA A 294 -0.04 4.35 0.79
CA ALA A 294 1.31 4.66 0.32
C ALA A 294 2.32 4.73 1.48
N VAL A 295 1.95 5.39 2.58
CA VAL A 295 2.80 5.52 3.78
C VAL A 295 3.02 4.17 4.46
N VAL A 296 1.97 3.36 4.61
CA VAL A 296 2.07 2.00 5.17
C VAL A 296 2.95 1.12 4.28
N SER A 297 2.75 1.17 2.95
CA SER A 297 3.60 0.45 1.99
C SER A 297 5.06 0.90 1.98
N ALA A 298 5.32 2.14 2.36
CA ALA A 298 6.67 2.68 2.53
C ALA A 298 7.27 2.39 3.91
N SER A 299 6.50 1.82 4.85
CA SER A 299 6.89 1.66 6.26
C SER A 299 7.33 2.97 6.92
N ARG A 300 6.63 4.08 6.61
CA ARG A 300 6.93 5.44 7.09
C ARG A 300 5.90 5.96 8.10
N PHE A 301 5.46 5.10 9.02
CA PHE A 301 4.54 5.47 10.09
C PHE A 301 4.96 4.80 11.40
N ALA A 302 4.63 5.44 12.52
CA ALA A 302 4.88 4.90 13.84
C ALA A 302 4.03 3.64 14.05
N PRO A 303 4.62 2.51 14.47
CA PRO A 303 3.91 1.22 14.60
C PRO A 303 3.05 1.17 15.87
N THR A 304 2.30 2.22 16.18
CA THR A 304 1.45 2.30 17.37
C THR A 304 0.19 1.45 17.18
N VAL A 305 -0.37 0.93 18.28
CA VAL A 305 -1.67 0.24 18.24
C VAL A 305 -2.75 1.13 17.66
N TRP A 306 -2.68 2.45 17.91
CA TRP A 306 -3.60 3.44 17.36
C TRP A 306 -3.58 3.45 15.83
N ASN A 307 -2.42 3.67 15.23
CA ASN A 307 -2.28 3.75 13.76
C ASN A 307 -2.74 2.46 13.08
N VAL A 308 -2.33 1.31 13.62
CA VAL A 308 -2.73 0.02 13.04
C VAL A 308 -4.24 -0.20 13.19
N SER A 309 -4.83 0.18 14.32
CA SER A 309 -6.29 0.09 14.52
C SER A 309 -7.04 0.97 13.52
N GLN A 310 -6.62 2.23 13.33
CA GLN A 310 -7.27 3.14 12.38
C GLN A 310 -7.15 2.63 10.94
N PHE A 311 -5.96 2.17 10.55
CA PHE A 311 -5.74 1.61 9.22
C PHE A 311 -6.61 0.38 8.98
N VAL A 312 -6.65 -0.56 9.94
CA VAL A 312 -7.45 -1.79 9.83
C VAL A 312 -8.94 -1.50 9.85
N ALA A 313 -9.41 -0.52 10.63
CA ALA A 313 -10.81 -0.12 10.63
C ALA A 313 -11.26 0.40 9.25
N LYS A 314 -10.35 1.04 8.51
CA LYS A 314 -10.64 1.63 7.20
C LYS A 314 -10.45 0.66 6.02
N PHE A 315 -9.33 -0.06 6.00
CA PHE A 315 -8.91 -0.88 4.85
C PHE A 315 -8.92 -2.38 5.14
N GLY A 316 -9.20 -2.78 6.38
CA GLY A 316 -9.01 -4.15 6.84
C GLY A 316 -7.53 -4.52 6.95
N VAL A 317 -7.27 -5.80 7.17
CA VAL A 317 -5.90 -6.35 7.14
C VAL A 317 -5.52 -6.58 5.66
N SER A 318 -5.14 -5.49 4.97
CA SER A 318 -4.85 -5.48 3.54
C SER A 318 -3.46 -6.06 3.21
N GLU A 319 -3.20 -6.33 1.93
CA GLU A 319 -1.90 -6.89 1.47
C GLU A 319 -0.71 -6.00 1.83
N GLU A 320 -0.89 -4.68 1.78
CA GLU A 320 0.12 -3.68 2.12
C GLU A 320 0.50 -3.76 3.59
N LEU A 321 -0.48 -3.85 4.48
CA LEU A 321 -0.25 -4.01 5.91
C LEU A 321 0.35 -5.39 6.22
N MET A 322 -0.11 -6.46 5.57
CA MET A 322 0.42 -7.81 5.78
C MET A 322 1.92 -7.94 5.48
N LYS A 323 2.43 -7.20 4.48
CA LYS A 323 3.86 -7.20 4.11
C LYS A 323 4.76 -6.70 5.23
N ILE A 324 4.25 -5.83 6.09
CA ILE A 324 5.01 -5.20 7.17
C ILE A 324 4.70 -5.79 8.55
N LEU A 325 3.51 -6.37 8.76
CA LEU A 325 3.07 -6.92 10.05
C LEU A 325 4.01 -7.96 10.66
N ASN A 326 4.76 -8.71 9.85
CA ASN A 326 5.74 -9.68 10.34
C ASN A 326 6.91 -9.05 11.11
N SER A 327 7.19 -7.76 10.89
CA SER A 327 8.31 -7.03 11.49
C SER A 327 7.88 -5.92 12.43
N LEU A 328 6.57 -5.74 12.65
CA LEU A 328 6.06 -4.68 13.50
C LEU A 328 6.06 -5.11 14.98
N ASP A 329 6.68 -4.27 15.81
CA ASP A 329 6.51 -4.27 17.26
C ASP A 329 5.54 -3.16 17.63
N LEU A 330 4.33 -3.53 18.01
CA LEU A 330 3.25 -2.60 18.35
C LEU A 330 3.56 -1.85 19.64
N THR A 331 3.55 -0.52 19.57
CA THR A 331 3.82 0.38 20.70
C THR A 331 2.54 1.06 21.20
N GLU A 332 2.63 1.75 22.34
CA GLU A 332 1.55 2.60 22.89
C GLU A 332 0.22 1.85 23.17
N VAL A 333 0.32 0.56 23.49
CA VAL A 333 -0.83 -0.31 23.80
C VAL A 333 -1.73 0.28 24.90
N ASP A 334 -1.13 0.91 25.91
CA ASP A 334 -1.85 1.46 27.07
C ASP A 334 -2.52 2.81 26.79
N GLU A 335 -2.24 3.42 25.63
CA GLU A 335 -2.84 4.70 25.19
C GLU A 335 -4.15 4.50 24.42
N VAL A 336 -4.45 3.26 24.02
CA VAL A 336 -5.64 2.91 23.24
C VAL A 336 -6.71 2.27 24.13
N GLU A 337 -7.96 2.68 23.93
CA GLU A 337 -9.10 2.12 24.64
C GLU A 337 -9.22 0.59 24.43
N GLU A 338 -9.70 -0.12 25.45
CA GLU A 338 -9.83 -1.58 25.41
C GLU A 338 -10.67 -2.07 24.22
N GLU A 339 -11.79 -1.40 23.94
CA GLU A 339 -12.70 -1.80 22.85
C GLU A 339 -11.99 -1.80 21.49
N SER A 340 -11.24 -0.74 21.17
CA SER A 340 -10.47 -0.65 19.94
C SER A 340 -9.36 -1.71 19.87
N ARG A 341 -8.70 -2.01 20.99
CA ARG A 341 -7.72 -3.10 21.06
C ARG A 341 -8.35 -4.46 20.79
N TYR A 342 -9.53 -4.73 21.34
CA TYR A 342 -10.27 -5.96 21.05
C TYR A 342 -10.63 -6.05 19.57
N ASP A 343 -11.15 -4.98 18.97
CA ASP A 343 -11.53 -4.98 17.56
C ASP A 343 -10.33 -5.24 16.64
N LEU A 344 -9.18 -4.63 16.91
CA LEU A 344 -7.93 -4.96 16.21
C LEU A 344 -7.53 -6.43 16.45
N GLY A 345 -7.60 -6.90 17.70
CA GLY A 345 -7.29 -8.28 18.05
C GLY A 345 -8.13 -9.29 17.29
N TYR A 346 -9.44 -9.03 17.12
CA TYR A 346 -10.30 -9.85 16.29
C TYR A 346 -9.93 -9.74 14.82
N ALA A 347 -9.68 -8.55 14.28
CA ALA A 347 -9.31 -8.40 12.87
C ALA A 347 -8.04 -9.21 12.53
N LEU A 348 -7.00 -9.11 13.36
CA LEU A 348 -5.76 -9.88 13.24
C LEU A 348 -6.00 -11.38 13.42
N ALA A 349 -6.79 -11.76 14.43
CA ALA A 349 -7.15 -13.16 14.65
C ALA A 349 -8.00 -13.75 13.51
N HIS A 350 -8.65 -12.96 12.66
CA HIS A 350 -9.42 -13.45 11.51
C HIS A 350 -8.68 -13.35 10.18
N ALA A 351 -7.50 -12.73 10.13
CA ALA A 351 -6.70 -12.56 8.90
C ALA A 351 -6.15 -13.90 8.40
N GLU A 352 -6.87 -14.60 7.53
CA GLU A 352 -6.51 -15.96 7.07
C GLU A 352 -5.19 -16.00 6.28
N ASP A 353 -4.87 -14.92 5.57
CA ASP A 353 -3.68 -14.81 4.72
C ASP A 353 -2.38 -14.57 5.50
N LEU A 354 -2.47 -14.26 6.80
CA LEU A 354 -1.31 -14.15 7.70
C LEU A 354 -0.95 -15.50 8.32
N ASP A 355 0.36 -15.70 8.53
CA ASP A 355 0.86 -16.89 9.22
C ASP A 355 0.26 -16.99 10.64
N PRO A 356 -0.21 -18.17 11.08
CA PRO A 356 -0.78 -18.37 12.40
C PRO A 356 0.10 -17.87 13.56
N ALA A 357 1.43 -18.03 13.49
CA ALA A 357 2.32 -17.60 14.55
C ALA A 357 2.40 -16.07 14.63
N VAL A 358 2.41 -15.39 13.48
CA VAL A 358 2.40 -13.93 13.40
C VAL A 358 1.10 -13.37 13.97
N ARG A 359 -0.05 -13.97 13.61
CA ARG A 359 -1.36 -13.55 14.14
C ARG A 359 -1.42 -13.65 15.66
N VAL A 360 -0.95 -14.77 16.22
CA VAL A 360 -0.89 -14.95 17.68
C VAL A 360 0.05 -13.94 18.33
N GLY A 361 1.25 -13.75 17.77
CA GLY A 361 2.23 -12.79 18.30
C GLY A 361 1.71 -11.36 18.30
N LEU A 362 1.03 -10.92 17.24
CA LEU A 362 0.43 -9.58 17.18
C LEU A 362 -0.72 -9.42 18.19
N VAL A 363 -1.59 -10.43 18.34
CA VAL A 363 -2.67 -10.39 19.34
C VAL A 363 -2.10 -10.37 20.75
N GLU A 364 -0.99 -11.07 21.01
CA GLU A 364 -0.29 -11.06 22.30
C GLU A 364 0.24 -9.66 22.66
N GLN A 365 0.77 -8.92 21.68
CA GLN A 365 1.26 -7.55 21.87
C GLN A 365 0.16 -6.57 22.32
N LEU A 366 -1.12 -6.84 22.01
CA LEU A 366 -2.25 -5.99 22.41
C LEU A 366 -2.59 -6.07 23.90
N LYS A 367 -2.00 -7.01 24.65
CA LYS A 367 -2.17 -7.19 26.10
C LYS A 367 -3.65 -7.15 26.55
N LEU A 368 -4.51 -7.86 25.82
CA LEU A 368 -5.96 -7.87 26.05
C LEU A 368 -6.30 -8.53 27.40
N PRO A 369 -6.93 -7.80 28.34
CA PRO A 369 -7.31 -8.37 29.63
C PRO A 369 -8.24 -9.59 29.47
N GLY A 370 -7.85 -10.75 30.00
CA GLY A 370 -8.68 -11.97 29.89
C GLY A 370 -8.76 -12.60 28.50
N GLY A 371 -8.00 -12.07 27.52
CA GLY A 371 -7.94 -12.60 26.16
C GLY A 371 -9.20 -12.32 25.33
N LEU A 372 -9.24 -12.88 24.12
CA LEU A 372 -10.35 -12.76 23.19
C LEU A 372 -11.56 -13.59 23.66
N ASP A 373 -12.76 -13.01 23.53
CA ASP A 373 -14.02 -13.75 23.65
C ASP A 373 -14.17 -14.76 22.50
N ARG A 374 -14.30 -16.03 22.88
CA ARG A 374 -14.52 -17.21 22.04
C ARG A 374 -15.79 -17.13 21.18
N GLU A 375 -16.80 -16.36 21.59
CA GLU A 375 -18.05 -16.22 20.82
C GLU A 375 -17.87 -15.33 19.58
N ARG A 376 -16.93 -14.39 19.62
CA ARG A 376 -16.59 -13.50 18.50
C ARG A 376 -15.61 -14.15 17.51
N LEU A 377 -15.00 -15.29 17.86
CA LEU A 377 -14.14 -16.04 16.96
C LEU A 377 -14.97 -16.85 15.95
N THR A 378 -14.67 -16.66 14.67
CA THR A 378 -15.35 -17.31 13.53
C THR A 378 -14.34 -17.76 12.47
N GLY A 379 -14.74 -18.64 11.55
CA GLY A 379 -13.95 -18.99 10.35
C GLY A 379 -12.46 -19.27 10.64
N ALA A 380 -11.58 -18.46 10.08
CA ALA A 380 -10.14 -18.54 10.26
C ALA A 380 -9.66 -18.29 11.71
N GLY A 381 -10.40 -17.52 12.51
CA GLY A 381 -10.13 -17.32 13.94
C GLY A 381 -10.40 -18.58 14.77
N LEU A 382 -11.44 -19.35 14.46
CA LEU A 382 -11.68 -20.64 15.11
C LEU A 382 -10.61 -21.67 14.79
N LYS A 383 -10.04 -21.64 13.57
CA LYS A 383 -8.89 -22.48 13.19
C LYS A 383 -7.64 -22.14 14.02
N LEU A 384 -7.54 -20.93 14.54
CA LEU A 384 -6.42 -20.46 15.36
C LEU A 384 -6.57 -20.83 16.84
N LEU A 385 -7.72 -21.38 17.26
CA LEU A 385 -8.06 -21.53 18.67
C LEU A 385 -7.04 -22.32 19.51
N PRO A 386 -6.44 -23.45 19.04
CA PRO A 386 -5.38 -24.12 19.78
C PRO A 386 -4.16 -23.22 20.00
N ALA A 387 -3.77 -22.43 19.01
CA ALA A 387 -2.62 -21.53 19.12
C ALA A 387 -2.90 -20.35 20.06
N LEU A 388 -4.11 -19.77 20.00
CA LEU A 388 -4.57 -18.75 20.94
C LEU A 388 -4.61 -19.30 22.38
N LEU A 389 -5.07 -20.54 22.57
CA LEU A 389 -5.10 -21.19 23.87
C LEU A 389 -3.69 -21.42 24.43
N ALA A 390 -2.76 -21.87 23.59
CA ALA A 390 -1.37 -22.08 23.98
C ALA A 390 -0.70 -20.79 24.47
N ALA A 391 -1.04 -19.66 23.85
CA ALA A 391 -0.58 -18.32 24.22
C ALA A 391 -1.41 -17.65 25.32
N GLU A 392 -2.39 -18.35 25.92
CA GLU A 392 -3.27 -17.82 26.98
C GLU A 392 -4.12 -16.60 26.53
N LEU A 393 -4.37 -16.50 25.23
CA LEU A 393 -5.15 -15.42 24.61
C LEU A 393 -6.65 -15.73 24.52
N VAL A 394 -7.09 -16.88 25.04
CA VAL A 394 -8.50 -17.25 25.23
C VAL A 394 -8.64 -18.04 26.54
N PRO A 395 -9.80 -18.00 27.22
CA PRO A 395 -10.02 -18.79 28.43
C PRO A 395 -9.89 -20.30 28.18
N ASP A 396 -9.16 -21.01 29.04
CA ASP A 396 -9.04 -22.48 28.98
C ASP A 396 -10.15 -23.17 29.78
N ALA A 397 -11.32 -23.32 29.14
CA ALA A 397 -12.53 -23.84 29.77
C ALA A 397 -13.39 -24.69 28.81
N ALA A 398 -14.37 -25.41 29.37
CA ALA A 398 -15.29 -26.26 28.59
C ALA A 398 -16.06 -25.48 27.51
N GLU A 399 -16.45 -24.24 27.81
CA GLU A 399 -17.17 -23.38 26.86
C GLU A 399 -16.30 -22.98 25.67
N THR A 400 -14.98 -22.85 25.87
CA THR A 400 -14.03 -22.59 24.78
C THR A 400 -13.90 -23.82 23.90
N TYR A 401 -13.80 -25.02 24.48
CA TYR A 401 -13.82 -26.27 23.71
C TYR A 401 -15.13 -26.44 22.93
N ALA A 402 -16.28 -26.02 23.48
CA ALA A 402 -17.57 -26.15 22.81
C ALA A 402 -17.59 -25.52 21.40
N ARG A 403 -16.76 -24.49 21.16
CA ARG A 403 -16.57 -23.85 19.84
C ARG A 403 -15.93 -24.76 18.79
N VAL A 404 -15.18 -25.78 19.23
CA VAL A 404 -14.44 -26.71 18.36
C VAL A 404 -14.87 -28.17 18.55
N GLY A 405 -15.89 -28.43 19.37
CA GLY A 405 -16.38 -29.79 19.64
C GLY A 405 -16.86 -30.53 18.39
N GLY A 406 -17.36 -29.82 17.38
CA GLY A 406 -17.77 -30.38 16.09
C GLY A 406 -16.62 -30.62 15.11
N SER A 407 -15.39 -30.21 15.42
CA SER A 407 -14.24 -30.32 14.52
C SER A 407 -13.69 -31.76 14.44
N PRO A 408 -12.96 -32.10 13.36
CA PRO A 408 -12.26 -33.38 13.26
C PRO A 408 -11.37 -33.64 14.48
N PHE A 409 -11.24 -34.92 14.85
CA PHE A 409 -10.49 -35.30 16.06
C PHE A 409 -9.05 -34.79 16.06
N ALA A 410 -8.37 -34.75 14.90
CA ALA A 410 -6.99 -34.25 14.81
C ALA A 410 -6.86 -32.81 15.34
N PHE A 411 -7.80 -31.94 14.97
CA PHE A 411 -7.82 -30.56 15.46
C PHE A 411 -8.18 -30.47 16.95
N ARG A 412 -9.11 -31.32 17.42
CA ARG A 412 -9.43 -31.41 18.85
C ARG A 412 -8.25 -31.96 19.66
N GLU A 413 -7.45 -32.86 19.09
CA GLU A 413 -6.23 -33.38 19.71
C GLU A 413 -5.17 -32.30 19.86
N GLU A 414 -5.02 -31.40 18.89
CA GLU A 414 -4.16 -30.20 19.01
C GLU A 414 -4.63 -29.31 20.17
N TYR A 415 -5.94 -29.04 20.28
CA TYR A 415 -6.51 -28.31 21.42
C TYR A 415 -6.21 -29.03 22.74
N PHE A 416 -6.42 -30.35 22.80
CA PHE A 416 -6.16 -31.12 24.01
C PHE A 416 -4.68 -31.16 24.40
N ALA A 417 -3.77 -31.05 23.43
CA ALA A 417 -2.33 -31.06 23.67
C ALA A 417 -1.83 -29.78 24.33
N VAL A 418 -2.47 -28.65 24.03
CA VAL A 418 -2.03 -27.32 24.51
C VAL A 418 -2.82 -26.81 25.72
N SER A 419 -4.02 -27.34 25.96
CA SER A 419 -4.82 -26.99 27.15
C SER A 419 -4.12 -27.39 28.45
N LYS A 420 -3.97 -26.42 29.35
CA LYS A 420 -3.36 -26.58 30.68
C LYS A 420 -4.41 -26.99 31.73
N CYS A 421 -5.66 -26.62 31.51
CA CYS A 421 -6.78 -26.85 32.43
C CYS A 421 -7.69 -28.01 32.02
N LEU A 422 -7.47 -28.69 30.88
CA LEU A 422 -8.36 -29.74 30.37
C LEU A 422 -8.75 -30.79 31.41
N ALA A 423 -7.85 -31.17 32.31
CA ALA A 423 -8.13 -32.19 33.31
C ALA A 423 -9.27 -31.79 34.27
N SER A 424 -9.54 -30.50 34.48
CA SER A 424 -10.62 -30.04 35.35
C SER A 424 -12.01 -30.08 34.70
N TYR A 425 -12.09 -30.14 33.37
CA TYR A 425 -13.36 -30.03 32.64
C TYR A 425 -13.58 -31.09 31.55
N VAL A 426 -12.63 -32.00 31.32
CA VAL A 426 -12.74 -33.03 30.26
C VAL A 426 -13.99 -33.90 30.40
N CYS A 427 -14.43 -34.16 31.63
CA CYS A 427 -15.62 -34.95 31.95
C CYS A 427 -16.94 -34.16 31.78
N GLU A 428 -16.88 -32.87 31.45
CA GLU A 428 -18.05 -32.06 31.07
C GLU A 428 -18.25 -32.05 29.55
N LEU A 429 -17.23 -32.50 28.79
CA LEU A 429 -17.23 -32.41 27.34
C LEU A 429 -18.14 -33.46 26.69
N PRO A 430 -18.80 -33.16 25.55
CA PRO A 430 -19.61 -34.10 24.81
C PRO A 430 -18.74 -35.08 23.97
N LEU A 431 -17.86 -35.83 24.63
CA LEU A 431 -17.01 -36.82 23.96
C LEU A 431 -17.83 -38.05 23.55
N SER A 432 -17.63 -38.48 22.30
CA SER A 432 -18.26 -39.68 21.76
C SER A 432 -17.52 -40.95 22.20
N SER A 433 -18.15 -42.11 21.97
CA SER A 433 -17.53 -43.42 22.25
C SER A 433 -16.32 -43.75 21.37
N ASP A 434 -16.16 -43.03 20.26
CA ASP A 434 -15.00 -43.08 19.37
C ASP A 434 -13.88 -42.13 19.80
N ASP A 435 -14.19 -41.11 20.62
CA ASP A 435 -13.19 -40.14 21.09
C ASP A 435 -12.37 -40.69 22.24
N LEU A 436 -13.02 -41.34 23.22
CA LEU A 436 -12.35 -41.94 24.37
C LEU A 436 -11.13 -42.83 24.00
N PRO A 437 -11.24 -43.83 23.10
CA PRO A 437 -10.09 -44.62 22.71
C PRO A 437 -8.97 -43.80 22.06
N LYS A 438 -9.30 -42.74 21.31
CA LYS A 438 -8.31 -41.89 20.66
C LYS A 438 -7.58 -41.01 21.69
N ILE A 439 -8.32 -40.43 22.63
CA ILE A 439 -7.77 -39.63 23.74
C ILE A 439 -6.84 -40.47 24.61
N MET A 440 -7.28 -41.66 25.03
CA MET A 440 -6.49 -42.54 25.89
C MET A 440 -5.19 -43.00 25.21
N ARG A 441 -5.22 -43.22 23.88
CA ARG A 441 -4.04 -43.62 23.10
C ARG A 441 -3.16 -42.47 22.64
N SER A 442 -3.69 -41.25 22.57
CA SER A 442 -2.92 -40.08 22.13
C SER A 442 -1.68 -39.86 23.00
N ARG A 443 -0.53 -39.65 22.38
CA ARG A 443 0.70 -39.24 23.08
C ARG A 443 0.74 -37.75 23.42
N HIS A 444 -0.13 -36.96 22.79
CA HIS A 444 -0.18 -35.51 22.91
C HIS A 444 -1.10 -35.07 24.06
N VAL A 445 -2.09 -35.88 24.41
CA VAL A 445 -2.96 -35.63 25.57
C VAL A 445 -2.23 -35.89 26.88
N ALA A 446 -2.26 -34.90 27.78
CA ALA A 446 -1.63 -34.96 29.09
C ALA A 446 -2.13 -36.14 29.96
N PRO A 447 -1.26 -36.82 30.72
CA PRO A 447 -1.66 -37.93 31.59
C PRO A 447 -2.72 -37.58 32.63
N ALA A 448 -2.74 -36.34 33.11
CA ALA A 448 -3.74 -35.86 34.08
C ALA A 448 -5.17 -35.89 33.50
N VAL A 449 -5.32 -35.62 32.21
CA VAL A 449 -6.61 -35.67 31.50
C VAL A 449 -7.12 -37.11 31.42
N LYS A 450 -6.23 -38.05 31.07
CA LYS A 450 -6.56 -39.48 31.02
C LYS A 450 -6.95 -40.02 32.38
N ARG A 451 -6.28 -39.54 33.43
CA ARG A 451 -6.64 -39.86 34.82
C ARG A 451 -8.00 -39.29 35.20
N ALA A 452 -8.29 -38.04 34.87
CA ALA A 452 -9.59 -37.44 35.13
C ALA A 452 -10.74 -38.24 34.48
N ILE A 453 -10.56 -38.70 33.24
CA ILE A 453 -11.52 -39.59 32.57
C ILE A 453 -11.65 -40.93 33.32
N ALA A 454 -10.53 -41.53 33.75
CA ALA A 454 -10.55 -42.82 34.44
C ALA A 454 -11.13 -42.73 35.87
N ASP A 455 -10.99 -41.59 36.53
CA ASP A 455 -11.51 -41.38 37.88
C ASP A 455 -13.02 -41.12 37.88
N ASP A 456 -13.60 -40.67 36.76
CA ASP A 456 -15.04 -40.44 36.58
C ASP A 456 -15.73 -41.61 35.86
N ALA A 457 -16.04 -42.67 36.62
CA ALA A 457 -16.69 -43.87 36.09
C ALA A 457 -18.10 -43.60 35.52
N GLU A 458 -18.82 -42.62 36.06
CA GLU A 458 -20.15 -42.21 35.58
C GLU A 458 -20.06 -41.48 34.25
N TYR A 459 -19.07 -40.62 34.06
CA TYR A 459 -18.80 -39.98 32.76
C TYR A 459 -18.51 -41.03 31.68
N VAL A 460 -17.67 -42.01 32.00
CA VAL A 460 -17.31 -43.11 31.10
C VAL A 460 -18.52 -44.01 30.81
N HIS A 461 -19.44 -44.14 31.76
CA HIS A 461 -20.64 -44.95 31.61
C HIS A 461 -21.51 -44.46 30.43
N GLY A 462 -21.98 -45.40 29.61
CA GLY A 462 -22.74 -45.11 28.37
C GLY A 462 -21.92 -44.57 27.19
N ARG A 463 -20.67 -44.13 27.41
CA ARG A 463 -19.73 -43.69 26.35
C ARG A 463 -18.67 -44.73 26.02
N LEU A 464 -18.58 -45.78 26.82
CA LEU A 464 -17.52 -46.77 26.68
C LEU A 464 -17.80 -47.78 25.56
N SER A 465 -17.04 -47.69 24.47
CA SER A 465 -16.96 -48.75 23.45
C SER A 465 -15.98 -49.84 23.86
N ARG A 466 -16.04 -51.03 23.25
CA ARG A 466 -15.03 -52.09 23.46
C ARG A 466 -13.61 -51.60 23.23
N GLN A 467 -13.40 -50.77 22.20
CA GLN A 467 -12.09 -50.19 21.91
C GLN A 467 -11.66 -49.17 22.97
N GLY A 468 -12.60 -48.39 23.50
CA GLY A 468 -12.37 -47.48 24.64
C GLY A 468 -11.98 -48.24 25.90
N ALA A 469 -12.68 -49.33 26.20
CA ALA A 469 -12.38 -50.18 27.36
C ALA A 469 -10.97 -50.77 27.28
N ILE A 470 -10.59 -51.28 26.09
CA ILE A 470 -9.22 -51.74 25.83
C ILE A 470 -8.22 -50.58 26.01
N ALA A 471 -8.50 -49.39 25.50
CA ALA A 471 -7.59 -48.25 25.61
C ALA A 471 -7.35 -47.79 27.05
N ILE A 472 -8.40 -47.79 27.88
CA ILE A 472 -8.30 -47.49 29.32
C ILE A 472 -7.49 -48.58 30.01
N CYS A 473 -7.73 -49.87 29.69
CA CYS A 473 -6.94 -50.97 30.23
C CYS A 473 -5.46 -50.89 29.85
N GLU A 474 -5.15 -50.57 28.59
CA GLU A 474 -3.78 -50.37 28.09
C GLU A 474 -3.08 -49.20 28.81
N TRP A 475 -3.83 -48.14 29.14
CA TRP A 475 -3.33 -47.03 29.93
C TRP A 475 -3.09 -47.41 31.40
N ALA A 476 -4.03 -48.16 32.00
CA ALA A 476 -3.93 -48.66 33.37
C ALA A 476 -2.76 -49.63 33.55
N ALA A 477 -2.53 -50.52 32.58
CA ALA A 477 -1.42 -51.48 32.57
C ALA A 477 -0.02 -50.82 32.62
N LYS A 478 0.08 -49.51 32.35
CA LYS A 478 1.31 -48.72 32.52
C LYS A 478 1.55 -48.27 33.97
N GLY A 479 0.86 -48.88 34.94
CA GLY A 479 0.97 -48.58 36.37
C GLY A 479 0.03 -47.48 36.86
N ASN A 480 -1.04 -47.18 36.12
CA ASN A 480 -2.07 -46.24 36.57
C ASN A 480 -3.20 -46.98 37.29
N THR A 481 -3.67 -46.43 38.40
CA THR A 481 -4.75 -47.00 39.21
C THR A 481 -6.11 -46.84 38.54
N VAL A 482 -6.98 -47.82 38.76
CA VAL A 482 -8.37 -47.84 38.27
C VAL A 482 -9.27 -48.16 39.46
N SER A 483 -10.42 -47.50 39.59
CA SER A 483 -11.38 -47.82 40.65
C SER A 483 -12.10 -49.14 40.37
N VAL A 484 -12.58 -49.81 41.42
CA VAL A 484 -13.43 -51.02 41.26
C VAL A 484 -14.68 -50.71 40.44
N GLU A 485 -15.25 -49.53 40.62
CA GLU A 485 -16.42 -49.07 39.87
C GLU A 485 -16.12 -48.98 38.37
N LEU A 486 -14.99 -48.38 37.99
CA LEU A 486 -14.57 -48.35 36.59
C LEU A 486 -14.27 -49.76 36.06
N LEU A 487 -13.69 -50.67 36.85
CA LEU A 487 -13.47 -52.06 36.43
C LEU A 487 -14.77 -52.80 36.07
N VAL A 488 -15.85 -52.56 36.82
CA VAL A 488 -17.18 -53.07 36.45
C VAL A 488 -17.56 -52.55 35.07
N LYS A 489 -17.52 -51.24 34.85
CA LYS A 489 -17.88 -50.64 33.54
C LYS A 489 -17.00 -51.14 32.40
N LEU A 490 -15.69 -51.29 32.62
CA LEU A 490 -14.75 -51.84 31.63
C LEU A 490 -15.11 -53.27 31.25
N SER A 491 -15.44 -54.11 32.23
CA SER A 491 -15.87 -55.49 31.98
C SER A 491 -17.19 -55.56 31.21
N GLU A 492 -18.18 -54.75 31.58
CA GLU A 492 -19.49 -54.66 30.90
C GLU A 492 -19.37 -54.19 29.45
N ALA A 493 -18.42 -53.29 29.15
CA ALA A 493 -18.12 -52.84 27.80
C ALA A 493 -17.34 -53.86 26.94
N GLY A 494 -17.05 -55.05 27.48
CA GLY A 494 -16.41 -56.15 26.75
C GLY A 494 -14.88 -56.06 26.69
N ALA A 495 -14.24 -55.44 27.68
CA ALA A 495 -12.79 -55.50 27.83
C ALA A 495 -12.32 -56.97 27.94
N PRO A 496 -11.24 -57.37 27.22
CA PRO A 496 -10.67 -58.70 27.33
C PRO A 496 -10.31 -59.08 28.76
N ALA A 497 -10.62 -60.32 29.17
CA ALA A 497 -10.35 -60.77 30.54
C ALA A 497 -8.86 -60.73 30.91
N GLU A 498 -7.93 -60.85 29.96
CA GLU A 498 -6.50 -60.68 30.22
C GLU A 498 -6.15 -59.31 30.80
N HIS A 499 -6.87 -58.26 30.38
CA HIS A 499 -6.71 -56.93 30.92
C HIS A 499 -7.43 -56.76 32.26
N ILE A 500 -8.68 -57.23 32.34
CA ILE A 500 -9.50 -57.06 33.56
C ILE A 500 -8.90 -57.82 34.75
N LEU A 501 -8.42 -59.05 34.55
CA LEU A 501 -7.88 -59.85 35.66
C LEU A 501 -6.62 -59.24 36.25
N SER A 502 -5.71 -58.73 35.41
CA SER A 502 -4.50 -58.05 35.88
C SER A 502 -4.83 -56.77 36.66
N LEU A 503 -5.83 -56.00 36.23
CA LEU A 503 -6.25 -54.79 36.93
C LEU A 503 -7.10 -55.07 38.17
N LEU A 504 -7.76 -56.23 38.25
CA LEU A 504 -8.57 -56.64 39.39
C LEU A 504 -7.71 -57.12 40.57
N GLU A 505 -6.53 -57.67 40.31
CA GLU A 505 -5.63 -58.26 41.31
C GLU A 505 -5.43 -57.38 42.57
N PRO A 506 -5.12 -56.08 42.47
CA PRO A 506 -4.92 -55.22 43.64
C PRO A 506 -6.19 -55.03 44.49
N HIS A 507 -7.37 -55.23 43.91
CA HIS A 507 -8.67 -55.04 44.58
C HIS A 507 -9.25 -56.35 45.14
N LEU A 508 -8.74 -57.51 44.74
CA LEU A 508 -9.25 -58.83 45.16
C LEU A 508 -9.37 -59.03 46.68
N PRO A 509 -8.46 -58.53 47.54
CA PRO A 509 -8.60 -58.70 48.98
C PRO A 509 -9.83 -58.00 49.57
N ASP A 510 -10.19 -56.85 49.01
CA ASP A 510 -11.13 -55.87 49.60
C ASP A 510 -12.45 -55.71 48.82
N ILE A 511 -12.50 -56.17 47.55
CA ILE A 511 -13.71 -56.09 46.72
C ILE A 511 -14.87 -56.89 47.33
N GLU A 512 -16.09 -56.37 47.31
CA GLU A 512 -17.25 -57.11 47.78
C GLU A 512 -17.68 -58.21 46.80
N LEU A 513 -18.16 -59.35 47.32
CA LEU A 513 -18.56 -60.50 46.49
C LEU A 513 -19.62 -60.14 45.41
N PRO A 514 -20.66 -59.34 45.68
CA PRO A 514 -21.62 -58.96 44.64
C PRO A 514 -20.99 -58.18 43.48
N VAL A 515 -20.03 -57.30 43.79
CA VAL A 515 -19.33 -56.50 42.77
C VAL A 515 -18.35 -57.38 41.97
N LEU A 516 -17.65 -58.29 42.66
CA LEU A 516 -16.83 -59.30 41.99
C LEU A 516 -17.67 -60.20 41.07
N ASP A 517 -18.86 -60.62 41.52
CA ASP A 517 -19.77 -61.43 40.72
C ASP A 517 -20.24 -60.67 39.47
N GLN A 518 -20.50 -59.36 39.54
CA GLN A 518 -20.81 -58.52 38.38
C GLN A 518 -19.69 -58.53 37.33
N ILE A 519 -18.44 -58.33 37.76
CA ILE A 519 -17.27 -58.38 36.87
C ILE A 519 -17.16 -59.76 36.21
N LEU A 520 -17.27 -60.84 36.99
CA LEU A 520 -17.13 -62.20 36.47
C LEU A 520 -18.26 -62.58 35.49
N LEU A 521 -19.48 -62.09 35.70
CA LEU A 521 -20.58 -62.25 34.75
C LEU A 521 -20.29 -61.51 33.44
N ALA A 522 -19.80 -60.27 33.52
CA ALA A 522 -19.48 -59.45 32.34
C ALA A 522 -18.32 -60.02 31.51
N LEU A 523 -17.40 -60.77 32.12
CA LEU A 523 -16.33 -61.49 31.43
C LEU A 523 -16.82 -62.71 30.61
N GLY A 524 -18.07 -63.12 30.78
CA GLY A 524 -18.75 -64.12 29.96
C GLY A 524 -18.64 -65.57 30.47
N ASP A 525 -19.09 -66.51 29.63
CA ASP A 525 -19.37 -67.92 29.98
C ASP A 525 -18.21 -68.69 30.61
N GLU A 526 -16.96 -68.32 30.33
CA GLU A 526 -15.78 -68.95 30.97
C GLU A 526 -15.73 -68.63 32.48
N TYR A 527 -16.18 -67.43 32.88
CA TYR A 527 -16.07 -66.88 34.24
C TYR A 527 -17.41 -66.86 35.00
N GLU A 528 -18.56 -66.81 34.32
CA GLU A 528 -19.91 -66.87 34.93
C GLU A 528 -20.05 -68.00 35.98
N PRO A 529 -19.57 -69.24 35.74
CA PRO A 529 -19.74 -70.32 36.70
C PRO A 529 -19.01 -70.08 38.03
N LEU A 530 -18.03 -69.16 38.10
CA LEU A 530 -17.29 -68.85 39.33
C LEU A 530 -18.14 -68.09 40.37
N THR A 531 -19.26 -67.49 39.95
CA THR A 531 -20.16 -66.68 40.81
C THR A 531 -21.05 -67.52 41.74
N ARG A 532 -21.11 -68.84 41.55
CA ARG A 532 -21.96 -69.76 42.33
C ARG A 532 -21.22 -71.00 42.80
N VAL A 533 -21.56 -71.47 44.00
CA VAL A 533 -21.14 -72.78 44.50
C VAL A 533 -21.92 -73.89 43.78
N GLY A 534 -21.37 -75.10 43.70
CA GLY A 534 -22.04 -76.21 43.02
C GLY A 534 -21.12 -77.31 42.51
N GLY A 535 -21.69 -78.25 41.74
CA GLY A 535 -20.98 -79.40 41.17
C GLY A 535 -20.28 -79.15 39.83
N HIS A 536 -20.37 -77.93 39.28
CA HIS A 536 -19.75 -77.57 38.01
C HIS A 536 -18.24 -77.40 38.14
N ARG A 537 -17.54 -77.57 37.00
CA ARG A 537 -16.07 -77.54 36.92
C ARG A 537 -15.61 -76.68 35.75
N PRO A 538 -15.63 -75.34 35.89
CA PRO A 538 -15.25 -74.46 34.80
C PRO A 538 -13.79 -74.66 34.40
N LYS A 539 -13.50 -74.37 33.13
CA LYS A 539 -12.17 -74.47 32.54
C LYS A 539 -11.77 -73.07 32.07
N LEU A 540 -10.78 -72.48 32.73
CA LEU A 540 -10.25 -71.16 32.41
C LEU A 540 -8.99 -71.28 31.55
N LYS A 541 -8.71 -70.25 30.75
CA LYS A 541 -7.40 -70.12 30.08
C LYS A 541 -6.35 -69.68 31.10
N GLU A 542 -5.10 -70.08 30.89
CA GLU A 542 -3.97 -69.56 31.67
C GLU A 542 -3.72 -68.10 31.22
N ARG A 543 -4.02 -67.15 32.10
CA ARG A 543 -3.82 -65.70 31.91
C ARG A 543 -3.32 -65.11 33.21
N ASP A 544 -2.55 -64.03 33.12
CA ASP A 544 -2.09 -63.27 34.28
C ASP A 544 -3.30 -62.79 35.12
N GLY A 545 -3.22 -62.92 36.45
CA GLY A 545 -4.32 -62.62 37.38
C GLY A 545 -5.32 -63.78 37.61
N THR A 546 -5.26 -64.87 36.83
CA THR A 546 -6.22 -65.99 36.98
C THR A 546 -5.98 -66.80 38.25
N GLU A 547 -4.71 -67.03 38.63
CA GLU A 547 -4.40 -67.79 39.85
C GLU A 547 -4.73 -67.00 41.10
N GLU A 548 -4.47 -65.70 41.09
CA GLU A 548 -4.78 -64.74 42.15
C GLU A 548 -6.29 -64.69 42.40
N LEU A 549 -7.10 -64.58 41.34
CA LEU A 549 -8.56 -64.66 41.42
C LEU A 549 -9.02 -66.00 42.04
N LEU A 550 -8.47 -67.13 41.60
CA LEU A 550 -8.88 -68.45 42.09
C LEU A 550 -8.45 -68.69 43.55
N ASN A 551 -7.28 -68.19 43.94
CA ASN A 551 -6.80 -68.21 45.32
C ASN A 551 -7.73 -67.39 46.22
N GLU A 552 -8.16 -66.21 45.76
CA GLU A 552 -9.09 -65.37 46.49
C GLU A 552 -10.47 -66.02 46.60
N LEU A 553 -11.02 -66.56 45.51
CA LEU A 553 -12.28 -67.32 45.55
C LEU A 553 -12.19 -68.57 46.43
N LYS A 554 -11.01 -69.19 46.55
CA LYS A 554 -10.78 -70.29 47.50
C LYS A 554 -10.77 -69.80 48.95
N ARG A 555 -10.11 -68.67 49.24
CA ARG A 555 -10.13 -68.00 50.55
C ARG A 555 -11.56 -67.67 50.99
N ARG A 556 -12.37 -67.17 50.06
CA ARG A 556 -13.80 -66.84 50.27
C ARG A 556 -14.75 -68.05 50.21
N GLY A 557 -14.22 -69.26 50.01
CA GLY A 557 -15.01 -70.49 50.03
C GLY A 557 -15.89 -70.76 48.81
N ARG A 558 -15.65 -70.12 47.67
CA ARG A 558 -16.33 -70.42 46.38
C ARG A 558 -15.64 -71.56 45.62
N VAL A 559 -14.32 -71.61 45.66
CA VAL A 559 -13.49 -72.64 45.00
C VAL A 559 -12.93 -73.61 46.04
N SER A 560 -12.93 -74.91 45.73
CA SER A 560 -12.33 -75.95 46.59
C SER A 560 -10.87 -76.22 46.24
N SER A 561 -10.57 -76.42 44.96
CA SER A 561 -9.21 -76.63 44.41
C SER A 561 -9.20 -76.28 42.93
N PHE A 562 -8.02 -76.01 42.38
CA PHE A 562 -7.82 -75.80 40.94
C PHE A 562 -6.44 -76.33 40.52
N GLY A 563 -6.26 -76.61 39.23
CA GLY A 563 -4.98 -77.09 38.70
C GLY A 563 -4.99 -77.24 37.18
N ARG A 564 -3.80 -77.47 36.60
CA ARG A 564 -3.64 -77.59 35.15
C ARG A 564 -4.46 -78.75 34.57
N ALA A 565 -5.16 -78.48 33.49
CA ALA A 565 -5.95 -79.45 32.76
C ALA A 565 -5.10 -80.19 31.71
N VAL A 566 -5.42 -81.46 31.46
CA VAL A 566 -4.71 -82.35 30.50
C VAL A 566 -4.69 -81.81 29.06
N PHE A 567 -5.66 -80.97 28.69
CA PHE A 567 -5.77 -80.37 27.35
C PHE A 567 -5.61 -78.83 27.39
N GLY A 568 -4.67 -78.34 28.20
CA GLY A 568 -4.35 -76.91 28.41
C GLY A 568 -5.39 -76.15 29.25
N GLY A 569 -4.99 -75.09 29.94
CA GLY A 569 -5.85 -74.27 30.80
C GLY A 569 -5.97 -74.77 32.25
N ILE A 570 -6.70 -74.03 33.09
CA ILE A 570 -6.90 -74.31 34.51
C ILE A 570 -8.29 -74.91 34.72
N ARG A 571 -8.35 -76.13 35.27
CA ARG A 571 -9.61 -76.75 35.72
C ARG A 571 -9.87 -76.35 37.16
N VAL A 572 -11.07 -75.84 37.41
CA VAL A 572 -11.51 -75.36 38.74
C VAL A 572 -12.55 -76.33 39.32
N ASN A 573 -12.37 -76.74 40.57
CA ASN A 573 -13.36 -77.51 41.32
C ASN A 573 -14.09 -76.56 42.28
N MET A 574 -15.37 -76.32 42.03
CA MET A 574 -16.18 -75.45 42.89
C MET A 574 -16.49 -76.12 44.24
N ARG A 575 -16.70 -75.31 45.28
CA ARG A 575 -17.16 -75.80 46.58
C ARG A 575 -18.63 -76.23 46.44
N ARG A 576 -18.99 -77.35 47.07
CA ARG A 576 -20.37 -77.86 47.10
C ARG A 576 -21.20 -77.14 48.16
#